data_AF-A0A944LCE8-F1
#
_entry.id   AF-A0A944LCE8-F1
#
_cell.length_a   1.000
_cell.length_b   1.000
_cell.length_c   1.000
_cell.angle_alpha   90.00
_cell.angle_beta   90.00
_cell.angle_gamma   90.00
#
_symmetry.space_group_name_H-M   'P 1'
#
loop_
_entity.id
_entity.type
_entity.pdbx_description
1 polymer ?
#
loop_
_entity_poly.entity_id
_entity_poly.type
_entity_poly.pdbx_seq_one_letter_code
_entity_poly.pdbx_strand_id
1 'polypeptide(L)'
;MQELLIILQDGFNEDEVAITVNGKEARYDRDVTTRELLGMAEEVSVELPAKGATVGVEVTSRNLSAEKKLHGRPRSLLVSIEDGELVLSEGTGREAFL
;
A
#
# COMPACT_ATOMS: atom_id res chain seq x y z
N MET A 1 -18.85 6.04 -0.07
CA MET A 1 -17.51 5.53 -0.41
C MET A 1 -16.52 6.33 0.40
N GLN A 2 -15.41 5.74 0.81
CA GLN A 2 -14.37 6.44 1.56
C GLN A 2 -13.04 6.21 0.85
N GLU A 3 -12.17 7.20 0.84
CA GLU A 3 -10.82 7.05 0.31
C GLU A 3 -9.88 6.55 1.42
N LEU A 4 -8.96 5.69 1.04
CA LEU A 4 -7.82 5.28 1.85
C LEU A 4 -6.55 5.72 1.13
N LEU A 5 -5.66 6.39 1.85
CA LEU A 5 -4.32 6.67 1.37
C LEU A 5 -3.45 5.43 1.55
N ILE A 6 -2.82 4.93 0.51
CA ILE A 6 -1.81 3.89 0.58
C ILE A 6 -0.46 4.55 0.35
N ILE A 7 0.47 4.35 1.28
CA ILE A 7 1.81 4.91 1.23
C ILE A 7 2.78 3.76 1.05
N LEU A 8 3.39 3.68 -0.13
CA LEU A 8 4.47 2.76 -0.44
C LEU A 8 5.78 3.39 0.08
N GLN A 9 6.36 2.79 1.12
CA GLN A 9 7.51 3.32 1.85
C GLN A 9 8.82 2.77 1.28
N ASP A 10 9.55 2.00 2.08
CA ASP A 10 10.87 1.48 1.78
C ASP A 10 10.87 0.08 1.16
N GLY A 11 11.96 -0.22 0.44
CA GLY A 11 12.30 -1.57 -0.03
C GLY A 11 11.90 -1.88 -1.47
N PHE A 12 11.28 -0.93 -2.18
CA PHE A 12 10.89 -1.06 -3.59
C PHE A 12 12.02 -0.62 -4.52
N ASN A 13 12.24 -1.38 -5.61
CA ASN A 13 13.27 -1.08 -6.60
C ASN A 13 12.84 -1.50 -8.01
N GLU A 14 12.32 -0.53 -8.78
CA GLU A 14 11.75 -0.73 -10.12
C GLU A 14 10.68 -1.84 -10.13
N ASP A 15 9.89 -1.91 -9.07
CA ASP A 15 8.96 -3.00 -8.82
C ASP A 15 7.60 -2.77 -9.49
N GLU A 16 6.90 -3.88 -9.78
CA GLU A 16 5.52 -3.87 -10.25
C GLU A 16 4.58 -4.13 -9.07
N VAL A 17 3.66 -3.19 -8.79
CA VAL A 17 2.81 -3.23 -7.60
C VAL A 17 1.34 -3.23 -7.99
N ALA A 18 0.62 -4.27 -7.58
CA ALA A 18 -0.83 -4.37 -7.70
C ALA A 18 -1.50 -4.16 -6.34
N ILE A 19 -2.53 -3.33 -6.31
CA ILE A 19 -3.35 -3.08 -5.12
C ILE A 19 -4.75 -3.60 -5.39
N THR A 20 -5.27 -4.40 -4.47
CA THR A 20 -6.62 -4.95 -4.53
C THR A 20 -7.48 -4.49 -3.36
N VAL A 21 -8.78 -4.32 -3.61
CA VAL A 21 -9.80 -4.07 -2.60
C VAL A 21 -10.82 -5.21 -2.67
N ASN A 22 -10.93 -5.99 -1.60
CA ASN A 22 -11.73 -7.20 -1.52
C ASN A 22 -11.45 -8.19 -2.68
N GLY A 23 -10.16 -8.36 -3.01
CA GLY A 23 -9.69 -9.28 -4.06
C GLY A 23 -9.93 -8.78 -5.49
N LYS A 24 -10.40 -7.55 -5.69
CA LYS A 24 -10.50 -6.91 -7.01
C LYS A 24 -9.40 -5.89 -7.17
N GLU A 25 -8.69 -5.92 -8.29
CA GLU A 25 -7.70 -4.89 -8.62
C GLU A 25 -8.33 -3.50 -8.58
N ALA A 26 -7.74 -2.64 -7.76
CA ALA A 26 -8.10 -1.24 -7.64
C ALA A 26 -7.06 -0.35 -8.34
N ARG A 27 -5.80 -0.80 -8.38
CA ARG A 27 -4.70 -0.08 -9.00
C ARG A 27 -3.55 -1.02 -9.35
N TYR A 28 -2.79 -0.64 -10.37
CA TYR A 28 -1.56 -1.31 -10.78
C TYR A 28 -0.56 -0.26 -11.24
N ASP A 29 0.62 -0.25 -10.64
CA ASP A 29 1.72 0.67 -10.96
C ASP A 29 2.99 -0.11 -11.32
N ARG A 30 3.83 0.49 -12.16
CA ARG A 30 5.12 -0.06 -12.61
C ARG A 30 6.25 0.85 -12.20
N ASP A 31 7.46 0.29 -12.21
CA ASP A 31 8.70 1.01 -11.95
C ASP A 31 8.72 1.70 -10.55
N VAL A 32 7.97 1.13 -9.59
CA VAL A 32 7.84 1.67 -8.24
C VAL A 32 9.18 1.55 -7.53
N THR A 33 9.74 2.69 -7.13
CA THR A 33 11.09 2.77 -6.58
C THR A 33 11.11 3.69 -5.38
N THR A 34 11.64 3.20 -4.26
CA THR A 34 11.83 4.01 -3.05
C THR A 34 12.82 5.13 -3.31
N ARG A 35 12.45 6.36 -2.95
CA ARG A 35 13.35 7.51 -2.92
C ARG A 35 13.98 7.58 -1.53
N GLU A 36 15.25 7.19 -1.41
CA GLU A 36 15.95 7.07 -0.12
C GLU A 36 15.86 8.32 0.76
N LEU A 37 15.94 9.52 0.17
CA LEU A 37 15.85 10.78 0.91
C LEU A 37 14.46 11.05 1.50
N LEU A 38 13.42 10.39 0.99
CA LEU A 38 12.03 10.55 1.41
C LEU A 38 11.53 9.36 2.23
N GLY A 39 12.25 8.23 2.24
CA GLY A 39 11.76 6.97 2.83
C GLY A 39 10.45 6.48 2.18
N MET A 40 10.23 6.86 0.92
CA MET A 40 8.94 6.71 0.25
C MET A 40 9.10 6.49 -1.24
N ALA A 41 8.35 5.52 -1.77
CA ALA A 41 8.24 5.25 -3.19
C ALA A 41 7.09 6.03 -3.83
N GLU A 42 5.87 5.88 -3.30
CA GLU A 42 4.67 6.51 -3.89
C GLU A 42 3.55 6.67 -2.85
N GLU A 43 2.66 7.63 -3.09
CA GLU A 43 1.38 7.77 -2.38
C GLU A 43 0.23 7.61 -3.37
N VAL A 44 -0.73 6.76 -3.04
CA VAL A 44 -1.89 6.49 -3.91
C VAL A 44 -3.18 6.46 -3.11
N SER A 45 -4.23 7.06 -3.65
CA SER A 45 -5.57 6.97 -3.06
C SER A 45 -6.37 5.86 -3.71
N VAL A 46 -7.01 5.01 -2.90
CA VAL A 46 -7.95 3.98 -3.37
C VAL A 46 -9.33 4.14 -2.75
N GLU A 47 -10.36 3.84 -3.53
CA GLU A 47 -11.74 3.85 -3.05
C GLU A 47 -12.07 2.57 -2.28
N LEU A 48 -12.60 2.73 -1.07
CA LEU A 48 -13.11 1.65 -0.25
C LEU A 48 -14.65 1.65 -0.21
N PRO A 49 -15.26 0.45 -0.16
CA PRO A 49 -16.68 0.32 0.16
C PRO A 49 -16.98 0.80 1.59
N ALA A 50 -18.24 1.17 1.83
CA ALA A 50 -18.66 1.78 3.09
C ALA A 50 -18.64 0.83 4.32
N LYS A 51 -18.51 -0.49 4.11
CA LYS A 51 -18.63 -1.52 5.16
C LYS A 51 -17.35 -2.34 5.31
N GLY A 52 -16.25 -1.69 5.69
CA GLY A 52 -14.95 -2.35 5.84
C GLY A 52 -14.40 -2.90 4.52
N ALA A 53 -13.10 -3.15 4.48
CA ALA A 53 -12.44 -3.67 3.30
C ALA A 53 -11.22 -4.51 3.70
N THR A 54 -10.93 -5.52 2.90
CA THR A 54 -9.61 -6.16 2.87
C THR A 54 -8.83 -5.51 1.74
N VAL A 55 -7.68 -4.92 2.05
CA VAL A 55 -6.76 -4.39 1.04
C VAL A 55 -5.62 -5.37 0.87
N GLY A 56 -5.41 -5.82 -0.36
CA GLY A 56 -4.25 -6.63 -0.74
C GLY A 56 -3.23 -5.78 -1.48
N VAL A 57 -1.96 -6.07 -1.26
CA VAL A 57 -0.86 -5.54 -2.07
C VAL A 57 -0.03 -6.73 -2.55
N GLU A 58 0.31 -6.71 -3.83
CA GLU A 58 1.17 -7.69 -4.47
C GLU A 58 2.30 -6.96 -5.18
N VAL A 59 3.53 -7.44 -4.99
CA VAL A 59 4.72 -7.00 -5.72
C VAL A 59 5.07 -8.13 -6.70
N THR A 60 4.48 -8.08 -7.89
CA THR A 60 4.49 -9.18 -8.86
C THR A 60 5.90 -9.50 -9.35
N SER A 61 6.73 -8.48 -9.51
CA SER A 61 8.16 -8.60 -9.87
C SER A 61 8.96 -9.45 -8.87
N ARG A 62 8.50 -9.55 -7.62
CA ARG A 62 9.17 -10.23 -6.50
C ARG A 62 8.40 -11.41 -5.93
N ASN A 63 7.21 -11.70 -6.46
CA ASN A 63 6.32 -12.75 -5.95
C ASN A 63 6.03 -12.59 -4.43
N LEU A 64 5.86 -11.34 -3.99
CA LEU A 64 5.48 -10.99 -2.62
C LEU A 64 4.03 -10.53 -2.59
N SER A 65 3.29 -10.94 -1.57
CA SER A 65 1.89 -10.51 -1.40
C SER A 65 1.51 -10.49 0.06
N ALA A 66 0.70 -9.52 0.45
CA ALA A 66 0.14 -9.43 1.79
C ALA A 66 -1.24 -8.76 1.75
N GLU A 67 -2.10 -9.15 2.68
CA GLU A 67 -3.44 -8.59 2.82
C GLU A 67 -3.67 -8.05 4.24
N LYS A 68 -4.40 -6.94 4.31
CA LYS A 68 -4.83 -6.34 5.57
C LYS A 68 -6.33 -6.13 5.58
N LYS A 69 -7.01 -6.75 6.55
CA LYS A 69 -8.37 -6.38 6.89
C LYS A 69 -8.35 -5.07 7.66
N LEU A 70 -9.00 -4.06 7.11
CA LEU A 70 -9.06 -2.73 7.70
C LEU A 70 -10.11 -2.67 8.81
N HIS A 71 -9.73 -2.14 9.96
CA HIS A 71 -10.62 -1.98 11.11
C HIS A 71 -11.01 -0.51 11.32
N GLY A 72 -12.31 -0.24 11.47
CA GLY A 72 -12.80 1.12 11.73
C GLY A 72 -12.72 2.05 10.51
N ARG A 73 -12.06 3.20 10.66
CA ARG A 73 -11.84 4.20 9.59
C ARG A 73 -10.35 4.56 9.52
N PRO A 74 -9.48 3.64 9.08
CA PRO A 74 -8.08 3.96 8.91
C PRO A 74 -7.94 5.06 7.86
N ARG A 75 -6.97 5.95 8.09
CA ARG A 75 -6.71 7.08 7.20
C ARG A 75 -5.67 6.73 6.16
N SER A 76 -4.70 5.90 6.55
CA SER A 76 -3.68 5.38 5.65
C SER A 76 -3.41 3.90 5.88
N LEU A 77 -2.85 3.25 4.87
CA LEU A 77 -2.20 1.95 4.93
C LEU A 77 -0.75 2.15 4.49
N LEU A 78 0.19 1.81 5.36
CA LEU A 78 1.61 1.87 5.08
C LEU A 78 2.05 0.50 4.56
N VAL A 79 2.87 0.52 3.51
CA VAL A 79 3.36 -0.68 2.83
C VAL A 79 4.86 -0.56 2.67
N SER A 80 5.60 -1.53 3.19
CA SER A 80 7.06 -1.61 3.09
C SER A 80 7.48 -3.02 2.70
N ILE A 81 8.68 -3.16 2.11
CA ILE A 81 9.37 -4.43 1.99
C ILE A 81 10.48 -4.45 3.04
N GLU A 82 10.31 -5.26 4.08
CA GLU A 82 11.22 -5.38 5.23
C GLU A 82 11.71 -6.82 5.31
N ASP A 83 13.02 -7.02 5.41
CA ASP A 83 13.63 -8.36 5.49
C ASP A 83 13.16 -9.35 4.40
N GLY A 84 12.80 -8.83 3.22
CA GLY A 84 12.30 -9.61 2.08
C GLY A 84 10.81 -9.96 2.14
N GLU A 85 10.06 -9.41 3.10
CA GLU A 85 8.63 -9.62 3.27
C GLU A 85 7.85 -8.33 3.04
N LEU A 86 6.63 -8.46 2.51
CA LEU A 86 5.73 -7.32 2.33
C LEU A 86 4.96 -7.07 3.64
N VAL A 87 5.20 -5.92 4.27
CA VAL A 87 4.65 -5.54 5.56
C VAL A 87 3.57 -4.48 5.38
N LEU A 88 2.37 -4.73 5.96
CA LEU A 88 1.20 -3.84 5.90
C LEU A 88 0.78 -3.40 7.30
N SER A 89 0.78 -2.09 7.54
CA SER A 89 0.37 -1.49 8.81
C SER A 89 -0.65 -0.35 8.61
N GLU A 90 -1.63 -0.26 9.53
CA GLU A 90 -2.62 0.82 9.49
C GLU A 90 -1.99 2.10 10.05
N GLY A 91 -2.13 3.21 9.31
CA GLY A 91 -1.60 4.51 9.68
C GLY A 91 -2.70 5.54 10.03
N THR A 92 -2.24 6.69 10.50
CA THR A 92 -3.07 7.80 10.98
C THR A 92 -3.38 8.84 9.90
N GLY A 93 -2.75 8.74 8.72
CA GLY A 93 -2.84 9.68 7.61
C GLY A 93 -1.97 10.92 7.78
N ARG A 94 -1.08 10.93 8.79
CA ARG A 94 -0.14 12.04 9.06
C ARG A 94 1.27 11.73 8.56
N GLU A 95 1.48 10.52 8.06
CA GLU A 95 2.78 10.01 7.64
C GLU A 95 3.24 10.60 6.31
N ALA A 96 2.30 11.07 5.48
CA ALA A 96 2.53 11.72 4.18
C ALA A 96 3.19 13.12 4.23
N PHE A 97 3.58 13.60 5.42
CA PHE A 97 4.08 14.97 5.63
C PHE A 97 5.48 15.03 6.29
N LEU A 98 6.19 13.90 6.36
CA LEU A 98 7.53 13.82 6.96
C LEU A 98 8.63 13.86 5.90
#